data_AF-A0A1H6F854-F1
#
_entry.id   AF-A0A1H6F854-F1
#
_cell.length_a   1.000
_cell.length_b   1.000
_cell.length_c   1.000
_cell.angle_alpha   90.00
_cell.angle_beta   90.00
_cell.angle_gamma   90.00
#
_symmetry.space_group_name_H-M   'P 1'
#
loop_
_entity.id
_entity.type
_entity.pdbx_description
1 polymer ?
#
loop_
_entity_poly.entity_id
_entity_poly.type
_entity_poly.pdbx_seq_one_letter_code
_entity_poly.pdbx_strand_id
1 'polypeptide(L)'
;MDNNLGENAIRGPVTGRKSYYGSGSIWSAELAAALFSITQTLGVWDINQRHWLMAYLTACAENAGKAPQDINSFIPWLMDETRRAELTRPYPSQAPPANSVQTHLNS
;
A
#
# COMPACT_ATOMS: atom_id res chain seq x y z
N MET A 1 -9.76 27.50 19.50
CA MET A 1 -8.42 27.16 20.02
C MET A 1 -8.06 25.87 19.34
N ASP A 2 -7.45 26.00 18.17
CA ASP A 2 -7.46 24.96 17.16
C ASP A 2 -6.16 24.19 17.30
N ASN A 3 -6.20 23.24 18.24
CA ASN A 3 -5.05 22.41 18.54
C ASN A 3 -4.93 21.33 17.46
N ASN A 4 -4.22 21.68 16.38
CA ASN A 4 -2.99 20.97 16.07
C ASN A 4 -3.09 19.51 15.57
N LEU A 5 -3.85 19.32 14.49
CA LEU A 5 -3.74 18.11 13.66
C LEU A 5 -2.34 18.03 13.01
N GLY A 6 -1.70 19.18 12.79
CA GLY A 6 -0.36 19.32 12.20
C GLY A 6 0.77 18.72 13.05
N GLU A 7 0.88 19.04 14.34
CA GLU A 7 1.94 18.43 15.18
C GLU A 7 1.66 16.95 15.50
N ASN A 8 0.41 16.49 15.50
CA ASN A 8 0.15 15.05 15.69
C ASN A 8 0.57 14.21 14.48
N ALA A 9 0.54 14.74 13.26
CA ALA A 9 1.08 14.08 12.07
C ALA A 9 2.62 13.94 12.12
N ILE A 10 3.30 14.86 12.81
CA ILE A 10 4.78 14.86 12.95
C ILE A 10 5.26 13.87 14.02
N ARG A 11 4.38 13.32 14.87
CA ARG A 11 4.76 12.37 15.92
C ARG A 11 5.04 10.95 15.43
N GLY A 12 4.51 10.56 14.27
CA GLY A 12 4.78 9.27 13.62
C GLY A 12 6.22 9.11 13.07
N PRO A 13 6.76 10.06 12.28
CA PRO A 13 8.06 9.88 11.61
C PRO A 13 9.28 9.85 12.56
N VAL A 14 9.12 10.22 13.84
CA VAL A 14 10.24 10.29 14.80
C VAL A 14 10.62 8.94 15.41
N THR A 15 9.70 7.96 15.48
CA THR A 15 9.99 6.65 16.10
C THR A 15 10.82 5.73 15.19
N GLY A 16 10.89 6.01 13.89
CA GLY A 16 11.74 5.26 12.96
C GLY A 16 13.22 5.68 12.99
N ARG A 17 13.55 6.83 13.59
CA ARG A 17 14.90 7.41 13.61
C ARG A 17 15.97 6.46 14.17
N LYS A 18 15.62 5.46 14.98
CA LYS A 18 16.56 4.45 15.49
C LYS A 18 16.59 3.16 14.68
N SER A 19 15.56 2.87 13.90
CA SER A 19 15.46 1.67 13.05
C SER A 19 16.12 1.85 11.68
N TYR A 20 16.21 3.08 11.15
CA TYR A 20 16.81 3.34 9.83
C TYR A 20 18.35 3.33 9.80
N TYR A 21 19.02 3.55 10.93
CA TYR A 21 20.49 3.56 10.98
C TYR A 21 21.13 2.16 10.99
N GLY A 22 20.36 1.10 11.32
CA GLY A 22 20.91 -0.25 11.52
C GLY A 22 21.45 -0.94 10.25
N SER A 23 21.29 -0.36 9.07
CA SER A 23 21.70 -0.95 7.78
C SER A 23 22.84 -0.20 7.07
N GLY A 24 23.29 0.96 7.56
CA GLY A 24 24.40 1.70 6.93
C GLY A 24 24.15 2.15 5.47
N SER A 25 22.92 2.09 4.98
CA SER A 25 22.59 2.33 3.58
C SER A 25 21.68 3.55 3.46
N ILE A 26 22.23 4.65 2.95
CA ILE A 26 21.46 5.88 2.61
C ILE A 26 20.24 5.52 1.76
N TRP A 27 20.39 4.53 0.89
CA TRP A 27 19.35 4.02 0.02
C TRP A 27 18.10 3.50 0.77
N SER A 28 18.26 2.86 1.94
CA SER A 28 17.12 2.39 2.70
C SER A 28 16.37 3.55 3.39
N ALA A 29 17.10 4.59 3.80
CA ALA A 29 16.51 5.82 4.32
C ALA A 29 15.74 6.59 3.23
N GLU A 30 16.31 6.68 2.02
CA GLU A 30 15.67 7.28 0.84
C GLU A 30 14.40 6.52 0.45
N LEU A 31 14.46 5.18 0.42
CA LEU A 31 13.29 4.34 0.14
C LEU A 31 12.18 4.55 1.18
N ALA A 32 12.53 4.57 2.46
CA ALA A 32 11.57 4.81 3.54
C ALA A 32 10.93 6.20 3.42
N ALA A 33 11.73 7.24 3.13
CA ALA A 33 11.22 8.59 2.91
C ALA A 33 10.25 8.66 1.73
N ALA A 34 10.54 7.97 0.63
CA ALA A 34 9.64 7.86 -0.52
C ALA A 34 8.33 7.15 -0.15
N LEU A 35 8.40 6.00 0.53
CA LEU A 35 7.22 5.25 0.98
C LEU A 35 6.35 6.05 1.94
N PHE A 36 6.95 6.78 2.89
CA PHE A 36 6.18 7.65 3.77
C PHE A 36 5.51 8.79 3.02
N SER A 37 6.19 9.41 2.06
CA SER A 37 5.59 10.45 1.23
C SER A 37 4.38 9.94 0.44
N ILE A 38 4.47 8.72 -0.11
CA ILE A 38 3.34 8.06 -0.80
C ILE A 38 2.20 7.78 0.17
N THR A 39 2.46 7.16 1.34
CA THR A 39 1.40 6.85 2.32
C THR A 39 0.71 8.08 2.90
N GLN A 40 1.44 9.19 3.09
CA GLN A 40 0.85 10.47 3.47
C GLN A 40 -0.07 11.00 2.37
N THR A 41 0.38 10.93 1.11
CA THR A 41 -0.45 11.30 -0.05
C THR A 41 -1.73 10.45 -0.06
N LEU A 42 -1.63 9.12 0.07
CA LEU A 42 -2.81 8.25 0.12
C LEU A 42 -3.77 8.59 1.27
N GLY A 43 -3.26 9.04 2.42
CA GLY A 43 -4.06 9.50 3.54
C GLY A 43 -4.86 10.78 3.26
N VAL A 44 -4.32 11.70 2.46
CA VAL A 44 -5.04 12.91 2.02
C VAL A 44 -6.21 12.57 1.08
N TRP A 45 -6.09 11.49 0.33
CA TRP A 45 -7.08 11.05 -0.65
C TRP A 45 -8.06 9.99 -0.12
N ASP A 46 -8.04 9.69 1.18
CA ASP A 46 -8.87 8.68 1.85
C ASP A 46 -8.79 7.28 1.20
N ILE A 47 -7.59 6.90 0.74
CA ILE A 47 -7.32 5.59 0.13
C ILE A 47 -6.77 4.65 1.20
N ASN A 48 -7.22 3.39 1.21
CA ASN A 48 -6.68 2.39 2.12
C ASN A 48 -5.23 2.05 1.72
N GLN A 49 -4.28 2.49 2.52
CA GLN A 49 -2.84 2.34 2.25
C GLN A 49 -2.43 0.88 2.07
N ARG A 50 -3.00 -0.03 2.87
CA ARG A 50 -2.73 -1.47 2.77
C ARG A 50 -3.26 -2.06 1.47
N HIS A 51 -4.50 -1.72 1.10
CA HIS A 51 -5.09 -2.17 -0.16
C HIS A 51 -4.28 -1.68 -1.36
N TRP A 52 -3.96 -0.38 -1.40
CA TRP A 52 -3.17 0.22 -2.46
C TRP A 52 -1.80 -0.45 -2.60
N LEU A 53 -1.07 -0.66 -1.49
CA LEU A 53 0.26 -1.26 -1.51
C LEU A 53 0.20 -2.72 -1.99
N MET A 54 -0.79 -3.49 -1.54
CA MET A 54 -1.00 -4.86 -2.02
C MET A 54 -1.29 -4.88 -3.53
N ALA A 55 -2.20 -4.02 -4.01
CA ALA A 55 -2.52 -3.94 -5.42
C ALA A 55 -1.29 -3.58 -6.27
N TYR A 56 -0.46 -2.64 -5.81
CA TYR A 56 0.76 -2.24 -6.51
C TYR A 56 1.81 -3.36 -6.54
N LEU A 57 2.03 -4.05 -5.42
CA LEU A 57 2.99 -5.16 -5.34
C LEU A 57 2.53 -6.37 -6.16
N THR A 58 1.22 -6.66 -6.18
CA THR A 58 0.64 -7.70 -7.04
C THR A 58 0.86 -7.37 -8.51
N ALA A 59 0.59 -6.12 -8.93
CA ALA A 59 0.84 -5.69 -10.30
C ALA A 59 2.34 -5.76 -10.66
N CYS A 60 3.24 -5.44 -9.72
CA CYS A 60 4.67 -5.66 -9.91
C CYS A 60 5.00 -7.15 -10.11
N ALA A 61 4.41 -8.04 -9.29
CA ALA A 61 4.65 -9.48 -9.37
C ALA A 61 4.16 -10.07 -10.70
N GLU A 62 2.99 -9.65 -11.18
CA GLU A 62 2.43 -10.02 -12.48
C GLU A 62 3.30 -9.54 -13.64
N ASN A 63 3.94 -8.36 -13.50
CA ASN A 63 4.85 -7.79 -14.48
C ASN A 63 6.31 -8.29 -14.32
N ALA A 64 6.49 -9.55 -13.88
CA ALA A 64 7.80 -10.18 -13.66
C ALA A 64 8.72 -9.42 -12.67
N GLY A 65 8.14 -8.81 -11.64
CA GLY A 65 8.85 -8.03 -10.62
C GLY A 65 9.24 -6.61 -11.06
N LYS A 66 8.74 -6.14 -12.21
CA LYS A 66 8.98 -4.78 -12.70
C LYS A 66 7.81 -3.86 -12.38
N ALA A 67 8.10 -2.57 -12.22
CA ALA A 67 7.04 -1.57 -12.08
C ALA A 67 6.03 -1.68 -13.23
N PRO A 68 4.71 -1.58 -12.96
CA PRO A 68 3.68 -1.61 -14.00
C PRO A 68 3.94 -0.54 -15.07
N GLN A 69 3.68 -0.85 -16.35
CA GLN A 69 3.83 0.14 -17.43
C GLN A 69 2.82 1.29 -17.30
N ASP A 70 1.62 1.01 -16.81
CA ASP A 70 0.62 2.02 -16.49
C ASP A 70 0.58 2.29 -14.98
N ILE A 71 1.24 3.37 -14.57
CA ILE A 71 1.23 3.84 -13.18
C ILE A 71 0.03 4.75 -12.88
N ASN A 72 -0.70 5.20 -13.90
CA ASN A 72 -1.80 6.17 -13.72
C ASN A 72 -2.90 5.61 -12.82
N SER A 73 -3.14 4.30 -12.92
CA SER A 73 -4.05 3.52 -12.08
C SER A 73 -3.68 3.49 -10.58
N PHE A 74 -2.46 3.92 -10.22
CA PHE A 74 -1.96 3.99 -8.85
C PHE A 74 -1.75 5.42 -8.35
N ILE A 75 -1.93 6.43 -9.19
CA ILE A 75 -1.72 7.83 -8.85
C ILE A 75 -3.07 8.49 -8.50
N PRO A 76 -3.28 9.00 -7.28
CA PRO A 76 -4.60 9.42 -6.83
C PRO A 76 -5.31 10.49 -7.67
N TRP A 77 -4.56 11.38 -8.32
CA TRP A 77 -5.11 12.46 -9.16
C TRP A 77 -5.23 12.07 -10.65
N LEU A 78 -4.70 10.91 -11.06
CA LEU A 78 -4.85 10.36 -12.43
C LEU A 78 -5.77 9.13 -12.44
N MET A 79 -6.02 8.56 -11.28
CA MET A 79 -6.89 7.42 -11.03
C MET A 79 -8.37 7.77 -11.30
N ASP A 80 -9.09 6.83 -11.92
CA ASP A 80 -10.54 6.91 -12.06
C ASP A 80 -11.26 6.78 -10.72
N GLU A 81 -12.42 7.42 -10.58
CA GLU A 81 -13.18 7.47 -9.34
C GLU A 81 -13.68 6.08 -8.91
N THR A 82 -13.98 5.20 -9.87
CA THR A 82 -14.37 3.81 -9.59
C THR A 82 -13.24 3.03 -8.91
N ARG A 83 -12.02 3.18 -9.43
CA ARG A 83 -10.80 2.57 -8.88
C ARG A 83 -10.47 3.15 -7.51
N ARG A 84 -10.69 4.45 -7.30
CA ARG A 84 -10.55 5.07 -5.97
C ARG A 84 -11.48 4.42 -4.96
N ALA A 85 -12.76 4.32 -5.29
CA ALA A 85 -13.76 3.73 -4.42
C ALA A 85 -13.46 2.26 -4.10
N GLU A 86 -12.88 1.51 -5.04
CA GLU A 86 -12.38 0.16 -4.81
C GLU A 86 -11.23 0.13 -3.79
N LEU A 87 -10.23 1.00 -3.97
CA LEU A 87 -9.04 1.05 -3.13
C LEU A 87 -9.28 1.66 -1.74
N THR A 88 -10.35 2.44 -1.55
CA THR A 88 -10.79 2.90 -0.21
C THR A 88 -11.37 1.75 0.61
N ARG A 89 -11.97 0.73 -0.04
CA ARG A 89 -12.49 -0.44 0.67
C ARG A 89 -11.33 -1.26 1.26
N PRO A 90 -11.55 -1.98 2.37
CA PRO A 90 -10.55 -2.91 2.87
C PRO A 90 -10.22 -3.96 1.81
N TYR A 91 -8.94 -4.29 1.66
CA TYR A 91 -8.50 -5.37 0.76
C TYR A 91 -9.27 -6.65 1.11
N PRO A 92 -9.98 -7.27 0.16
CA PRO A 92 -10.66 -8.53 0.43
C PRO A 92 -9.61 -9.51 0.91
N SER A 93 -9.74 -10.01 2.14
CA SER A 93 -8.89 -11.10 2.58
C SER A 93 -9.14 -12.25 1.63
N GLN A 94 -8.18 -12.54 0.74
CA GLN A 94 -8.14 -13.81 0.06
C GLN A 94 -7.91 -14.87 1.15
N ALA A 95 -8.99 -15.30 1.81
CA ALA A 95 -9.04 -16.66 2.28
C ALA A 95 -8.82 -17.52 1.02
N PRO A 96 -7.88 -18.47 1.04
CA PRO A 96 -7.77 -19.43 -0.05
C PRO A 96 -9.17 -19.98 -0.31
N PRO A 97 -9.62 -20.12 -1.58
CA PRO A 97 -10.84 -20.86 -1.82
C PRO A 97 -10.64 -22.22 -1.13
N ALA A 98 -11.53 -22.54 -0.19
CA ALA A 98 -11.57 -23.88 0.37
C ALA A 98 -11.81 -24.79 -0.82
N ASN A 99 -10.74 -25.37 -1.37
CA ASN A 99 -10.83 -26.26 -2.51
C ASN A 99 -11.83 -27.34 -2.12
N SER A 100 -12.95 -27.33 -2.82
CA SER A 100 -13.93 -28.40 -2.85
C SER A 100 -13.17 -29.68 -3.20
N VAL A 101 -12.77 -30.43 -2.18
CA VAL A 101 -12.37 -31.82 -2.35
C VAL A 101 -13.66 -32.57 -2.69
N GLN A 102 -14.08 -32.48 -3.95
CA GLN A 102 -15.02 -33.42 -4.53
C GLN A 102 -14.24 -34.73 -4.71
N THR A 103 -14.14 -35.51 -3.64
CA THR A 103 -13.75 -36.91 -3.72
C THR A 103 -14.85 -37.60 -4.51
N HIS A 104 -14.61 -37.76 -5.81
CA HIS A 104 -15.39 -38.57 -6.71
C HIS A 104 -15.23 -40.05 -6.29
N LEU A 105 -16.01 -40.47 -5.28
CA LEU A 105 -16.12 -41.87 -4.89
C LEU A 105 -17.21 -42.51 -5.76
N ASN A 106 -16.83 -42.90 -6.98
CA ASN A 106 -17.66 -43.78 -7.79
C ASN A 106 -17.14 -45.22 -7.63
N SER A 107 -18.03 -46.03 -7.05
CA SER A 107 -18.34 -47.46 -7.24
C SER A 107 -17.23 -48.47 -7.44
#